data_AF-A0A0M0JKF5-F1
#
_entry.id   AF-A0A0M0JKF5-F1
#
_cell.length_a   1.000
_cell.length_b   1.000
_cell.length_c   1.000
_cell.angle_alpha   90.00
_cell.angle_beta   90.00
_cell.angle_gamma   90.00
#
_symmetry.space_group_name_H-M   'P 1'
#
loop_
_entity.id
_entity.type
_entity.pdbx_description
1 polymer ?
#
loop_
_entity_poly.entity_id
_entity_poly.type
_entity_poly.pdbx_seq_one_letter_code
_entity_poly.pdbx_strand_id
1 'polypeptide(L)'
;MAAASSRTDPRVVALIDMDCFYCACERALDPSLVGVPMAVVQYNPYQNAHHEDGNVGGVVSLPAEPASARVVYKGGKVLMSSGANGSIIAVSYEARKRGVTRFFRGREAIAHCPEMVLVQVPTAHGKSDMGMYRSFGARTLKIIREVCGQSAPVLVEKASVDEMYVDVSAAAAALLTRSALRRALFDEALAAGTHVAGAAEAADEASRGAQPGGVLARNSFRAGHAGQIERAVDVASAAWWERDASEWDPEEEALAAAAVIVDRARRAVTAHLGFTCSAGISSNKLLAKLCGGLHKPNQQTVLPPQVFAPECCLSAV
;
A
#
# COMPACT_ATOMS: atom_id res chain seq x y z
N MET A 1 -26.93 35.16 -23.27
CA MET A 1 -25.77 34.76 -22.44
C MET A 1 -26.20 33.58 -21.60
N ALA A 2 -25.81 32.36 -21.98
CA ALA A 2 -26.03 31.18 -21.16
C ALA A 2 -25.16 31.31 -19.90
N ALA A 3 -25.76 31.12 -18.73
CA ALA A 3 -25.02 31.06 -17.48
C ALA A 3 -23.99 29.92 -17.58
N ALA A 4 -22.71 30.24 -17.44
CA ALA A 4 -21.67 29.23 -17.28
C ALA A 4 -22.00 28.44 -16.02
N SER A 5 -22.44 27.19 -16.19
CA SER A 5 -22.57 26.23 -15.10
C SER A 5 -21.18 26.12 -14.45
N SER A 6 -21.06 26.60 -13.21
CA SER A 6 -19.85 26.41 -12.41
C SER A 6 -19.75 24.92 -12.05
N ARG A 7 -19.28 24.08 -12.98
CA ARG A 7 -18.87 22.72 -12.62
C ARG A 7 -17.69 22.88 -11.68
N THR A 8 -17.93 22.55 -10.41
CA THR A 8 -16.86 22.31 -9.44
C THR A 8 -16.01 21.16 -9.98
N ASP A 9 -14.69 21.30 -9.97
CA ASP A 9 -13.79 20.22 -10.38
C ASP A 9 -14.13 18.91 -9.66
N PRO A 10 -14.07 17.76 -10.35
CA PRO A 10 -14.33 16.46 -9.74
C PRO A 10 -13.46 16.25 -8.51
N ARG A 11 -14.09 15.78 -7.43
CA ARG A 11 -13.36 15.42 -6.22
C ARG A 11 -12.60 14.12 -6.46
N VAL A 12 -11.30 14.13 -6.19
CA VAL A 12 -10.47 12.93 -6.24
C VAL A 12 -9.61 12.82 -4.99
N VAL A 13 -9.73 11.66 -4.34
CA VAL A 13 -9.05 11.32 -3.09
C VAL A 13 -8.22 10.07 -3.29
N ALA A 14 -6.97 10.12 -2.86
CA ALA A 14 -6.10 8.96 -2.77
C ALA A 14 -5.96 8.51 -1.31
N LEU A 15 -5.81 7.20 -1.10
CA LEU A 15 -5.31 6.60 0.12
C LEU A 15 -3.97 5.94 -0.22
N ILE A 16 -2.90 6.32 0.47
CA ILE A 16 -1.56 5.72 0.33
C ILE A 16 -1.22 4.99 1.62
N ASP A 17 -0.84 3.71 1.49
CA ASP A 17 -0.70 2.75 2.59
C ASP A 17 0.57 1.90 2.38
N MET A 18 1.48 1.94 3.35
CA MET A 18 2.80 1.30 3.21
C MET A 18 2.73 -0.23 3.29
N ASP A 19 3.46 -0.88 2.40
CA ASP A 19 3.46 -2.33 2.29
C ASP A 19 4.19 -2.97 3.48
N CYS A 20 3.49 -3.77 4.28
CA CYS A 20 4.02 -4.46 5.46
C CYS A 20 4.91 -3.56 6.35
N PHE A 21 4.45 -2.33 6.62
CA PHE A 21 5.24 -1.18 7.08
C PHE A 21 6.35 -1.46 8.10
N TYR A 22 6.09 -2.16 9.20
CA TYR A 22 7.15 -2.41 10.19
C TYR A 22 8.24 -3.33 9.66
N CYS A 23 7.91 -4.36 8.87
CA CYS A 23 8.93 -5.19 8.20
C CYS A 23 9.76 -4.34 7.23
N ALA A 24 9.09 -3.42 6.53
CA ALA A 24 9.74 -2.53 5.58
C ALA A 24 10.71 -1.54 6.25
N CYS A 25 10.34 -0.99 7.42
CA CYS A 25 11.23 -0.16 8.24
C CYS A 25 12.47 -0.94 8.69
N GLU A 26 12.31 -2.18 9.16
CA GLU A 26 13.44 -3.02 9.56
C GLU A 26 14.36 -3.33 8.37
N ARG A 27 13.80 -3.61 7.18
CA ARG A 27 14.57 -3.80 5.93
C ARG A 27 15.34 -2.55 5.49
N ALA A 28 14.78 -1.37 5.71
CA ALA A 28 15.47 -0.11 5.41
C ALA A 28 16.69 0.11 6.32
N LEU A 29 16.69 -0.47 7.53
CA LEU A 29 17.79 -0.41 8.49
C LEU A 29 18.79 -1.56 8.34
N ASP A 30 18.33 -2.70 7.85
CA ASP A 30 19.16 -3.88 7.57
C ASP A 30 18.77 -4.47 6.20
N PRO A 31 19.48 -4.06 5.13
CA PRO A 31 19.23 -4.56 3.77
C PRO A 31 19.38 -6.09 3.63
N SER A 32 20.03 -6.78 4.56
CA SER A 32 20.14 -8.25 4.54
C SER A 32 18.80 -8.96 4.76
N LEU A 33 17.76 -8.22 5.19
CA LEU A 33 16.40 -8.72 5.38
C LEU A 33 15.52 -8.61 4.13
N VAL A 34 16.01 -7.99 3.05
CA VAL A 34 15.27 -7.86 1.78
C VAL A 34 15.14 -9.23 1.11
N GLY A 35 13.93 -9.58 0.66
CA GLY A 35 13.62 -10.90 0.10
C GLY A 35 13.60 -12.04 1.13
N VAL A 36 13.96 -11.74 2.38
CA VAL A 36 13.92 -12.72 3.47
C VAL A 36 12.52 -12.70 4.11
N PRO A 37 11.84 -13.85 4.20
CA PRO A 37 10.62 -14.04 4.97
C PRO A 37 10.82 -13.61 6.41
N MET A 38 10.04 -12.61 6.83
CA MET A 38 10.17 -12.06 8.17
C MET A 38 8.84 -11.63 8.77
N ALA A 39 8.85 -11.47 10.09
CA ALA A 39 7.80 -10.79 10.84
C ALA A 39 8.41 -9.91 11.93
N VAL A 40 7.73 -8.80 12.23
CA VAL A 40 8.04 -7.95 13.39
C VAL A 40 7.17 -8.38 14.55
N VAL A 41 7.78 -8.58 15.70
CA VAL A 41 7.15 -9.07 16.93
C VAL A 41 7.27 -8.04 18.04
N GLN A 42 6.30 -8.11 18.95
CA GLN A 42 6.27 -7.33 20.18
C GLN A 42 6.29 -8.28 21.37
N TYR A 43 7.47 -8.46 21.97
CA TYR A 43 7.69 -9.23 23.19
C TYR A 43 7.54 -8.40 24.46
N ASN A 44 7.27 -9.12 25.54
CA ASN A 44 7.48 -8.66 26.88
C ASN A 44 9.01 -8.43 27.09
N PRO A 45 9.47 -7.20 27.38
CA PRO A 45 10.88 -6.90 27.60
C PRO A 45 11.43 -7.45 28.92
N TYR A 46 10.57 -8.03 29.76
CA TYR A 46 10.99 -8.72 30.97
C TYR A 46 11.56 -10.10 30.64
N GLN A 47 12.85 -10.28 30.83
CA GLN A 47 13.45 -11.61 30.89
C GLN A 47 13.38 -12.11 32.33
N ASN A 48 12.61 -13.18 32.57
CA ASN A 48 12.73 -13.99 33.78
C ASN A 48 13.91 -14.95 33.60
N ALA A 49 15.12 -14.43 33.39
CA ALA A 49 16.33 -15.23 33.44
C ALA A 49 16.82 -15.22 34.88
N HIS A 50 16.96 -16.41 35.48
CA HIS A 50 17.81 -16.57 36.65
C HIS A 50 19.24 -16.33 36.17
N HIS A 51 19.82 -15.19 36.53
CA HIS A 51 21.25 -14.93 36.33
C HIS A 51 22.03 -15.86 37.27
N GLU A 52 23.17 -16.44 36.81
CA GLU A 52 24.04 -17.32 37.61
C GLU A 52 24.53 -16.64 38.91
N ASP A 53 24.50 -15.32 38.90
CA ASP A 53 24.83 -14.35 39.93
C ASP A 53 23.66 -14.03 40.89
N GLY A 54 22.53 -14.76 40.80
CA GLY A 54 21.43 -14.70 41.78
C GLY A 54 20.45 -13.55 41.60
N ASN A 55 20.63 -12.71 40.57
CA ASN A 55 19.73 -11.61 40.26
C ASN A 55 18.46 -12.11 39.54
N VAL A 56 17.29 -11.75 40.06
CA VAL A 56 15.99 -12.10 39.45
C VAL A 56 15.54 -10.98 38.53
N GLY A 57 15.67 -11.20 37.23
CA GLY A 57 14.96 -10.45 36.20
C GLY A 57 15.38 -8.99 35.98
N GLY A 58 15.19 -8.52 34.74
CA GLY A 58 15.49 -7.16 34.34
C GLY A 58 14.74 -6.74 33.08
N VAL A 59 14.59 -5.43 32.91
CA VAL A 59 14.08 -4.81 31.68
C VAL A 59 15.19 -4.80 30.64
N VAL A 60 15.02 -5.53 29.54
CA VAL A 60 15.93 -5.43 28.40
C VAL A 60 15.53 -4.25 27.54
N SER A 61 16.44 -3.29 27.37
CA SER A 61 16.31 -2.22 26.38
C SER A 61 16.99 -2.63 25.08
N LEU A 62 16.25 -2.58 23.98
CA LEU A 62 16.71 -2.91 22.64
C LEU A 62 16.77 -1.62 21.83
N PRO A 63 17.92 -1.29 21.21
CA PRO A 63 18.11 -0.03 20.51
C PRO A 63 17.26 0.02 19.23
N ALA A 64 16.99 1.23 18.73
CA ALA A 64 16.32 1.42 17.43
C ALA A 64 17.16 0.93 16.25
N GLU A 65 18.48 1.00 16.35
CA GLU A 65 19.43 0.56 15.31
C GLU A 65 20.66 -0.09 15.97
N PRO A 66 21.29 -1.08 15.31
CA PRO A 66 20.89 -1.73 14.05
C PRO A 66 19.78 -2.78 14.27
N ALA A 67 19.02 -3.13 13.22
CA ALA A 67 17.97 -4.16 13.30
C ALA A 67 18.50 -5.55 13.69
N SER A 68 19.75 -5.85 13.32
CA SER A 68 20.44 -7.09 13.67
C SER A 68 20.55 -7.32 15.19
N ALA A 69 20.61 -6.24 15.99
CA ALA A 69 20.63 -6.33 17.46
C ALA A 69 19.27 -6.77 18.06
N ARG A 70 18.22 -6.84 17.25
CA ARG A 70 16.85 -7.20 17.66
C ARG A 70 16.34 -8.49 17.01
N VAL A 71 17.18 -9.21 16.28
CA VAL A 71 16.82 -10.49 15.70
C VAL A 71 16.69 -11.53 16.82
N VAL A 72 15.49 -12.08 16.97
CA VAL A 72 15.14 -13.06 18.02
C VAL A 72 14.94 -14.48 17.47
N TYR A 73 14.94 -14.63 16.16
CA TYR A 73 14.93 -15.91 15.46
C TYR A 73 15.51 -15.73 14.06
N LYS A 74 16.39 -16.66 13.65
CA LYS A 74 16.93 -16.72 12.29
C LYS A 74 17.36 -18.15 11.97
N GLY A 75 16.79 -18.75 10.92
CA GLY A 75 17.24 -20.03 10.35
C GLY A 75 17.35 -21.16 11.36
N GLY A 76 16.27 -21.47 12.10
CA GLY A 76 16.26 -22.53 13.11
C GLY A 76 16.84 -22.16 14.47
N LYS A 77 17.61 -21.07 14.60
CA LYS A 77 18.16 -20.64 15.89
C LYS A 77 17.15 -19.79 16.64
N VAL A 78 16.61 -20.34 17.73
CA VAL A 78 15.71 -19.64 18.65
C VAL A 78 16.53 -18.81 19.63
N LEU A 79 16.41 -17.49 19.56
CA LEU A 79 17.06 -16.53 20.48
C LEU A 79 16.07 -15.91 21.47
N MET A 80 14.76 -16.20 21.33
CA MET A 80 13.73 -15.75 22.26
C MET A 80 13.65 -16.67 23.50
N SER A 81 13.31 -16.08 24.66
CA SER A 81 13.09 -16.84 25.90
C SER A 81 11.92 -17.82 25.79
N SER A 82 11.97 -18.92 26.54
CA SER A 82 10.99 -20.01 26.50
C SER A 82 9.56 -19.59 26.87
N GLY A 83 9.39 -18.49 27.63
CA GLY A 83 8.09 -17.92 28.02
C GLY A 83 7.60 -16.74 27.18
N ALA A 84 8.29 -16.40 26.09
CA ALA A 84 7.99 -15.19 25.32
C ALA A 84 6.77 -15.39 24.38
N ASN A 85 5.70 -14.60 24.60
CA ASN A 85 4.43 -14.72 23.86
C ASN A 85 4.52 -14.29 22.38
N GLY A 86 5.48 -13.42 22.02
CA GLY A 86 5.85 -13.10 20.64
C GLY A 86 4.74 -12.70 19.70
N SER A 87 3.87 -11.77 20.14
CA SER A 87 2.78 -11.28 19.31
C SER A 87 3.33 -10.65 18.04
N ILE A 88 2.92 -11.17 16.89
CA ILE A 88 3.30 -10.60 15.59
C ILE A 88 2.48 -9.33 15.34
N ILE A 89 3.16 -8.27 14.93
CA ILE A 89 2.54 -6.99 14.61
C ILE A 89 2.68 -6.61 13.13
N ALA A 90 3.61 -7.23 12.40
CA ALA A 90 3.70 -7.12 10.95
C ALA A 90 4.29 -8.40 10.34
N VAL A 91 3.82 -8.74 9.14
CA VAL A 91 4.29 -9.91 8.38
C VAL A 91 4.63 -9.48 6.96
N SER A 92 5.84 -9.81 6.53
CA SER A 92 6.31 -9.62 5.15
C SER A 92 5.52 -10.48 4.15
N TYR A 93 5.46 -10.06 2.89
CA TYR A 93 4.70 -10.81 1.88
C TYR A 93 5.28 -12.19 1.59
N GLU A 94 6.60 -12.36 1.71
CA GLU A 94 7.28 -13.64 1.56
C GLU A 94 6.85 -14.64 2.65
N ALA A 95 6.66 -14.17 3.89
CA ALA A 95 6.13 -15.00 4.98
C ALA A 95 4.61 -15.25 4.84
N ARG A 96 3.83 -14.27 4.36
CA ARG A 96 2.39 -14.46 4.07
C ARG A 96 2.14 -15.54 3.02
N LYS A 97 2.98 -15.61 1.98
CA LYS A 97 2.93 -16.68 0.95
C LYS A 97 3.06 -18.10 1.55
N ARG A 98 3.58 -18.21 2.77
CA ARG A 98 3.75 -19.46 3.52
C ARG A 98 2.70 -19.66 4.61
N GLY A 99 1.64 -18.86 4.59
CA GLY A 99 0.53 -18.95 5.54
C GLY A 99 0.77 -18.24 6.87
N VAL A 100 1.89 -17.52 7.05
CA VAL A 100 2.10 -16.74 8.27
C VAL A 100 1.15 -15.55 8.29
N THR A 101 0.42 -15.39 9.39
CA THR A 101 -0.51 -14.28 9.60
C THR A 101 -0.14 -13.44 10.82
N ARG A 102 -0.68 -12.22 10.91
CA ARG A 102 -0.47 -11.36 12.08
C ARG A 102 -1.12 -11.89 13.37
N PHE A 103 -1.99 -12.90 13.27
CA PHE A 103 -2.67 -13.48 14.42
C PHE A 103 -1.82 -14.56 15.10
N PHE A 104 -0.75 -15.02 14.44
CA PHE A 104 0.19 -15.96 15.00
C PHE A 104 1.10 -15.29 16.03
N ARG A 105 1.52 -16.10 17.00
CA ARG A 105 2.68 -15.86 17.84
C ARG A 105 3.94 -16.33 17.13
N GLY A 106 5.09 -15.85 17.59
CA GLY A 106 6.39 -16.15 16.97
C GLY A 106 6.63 -17.65 16.72
N ARG A 107 6.29 -18.53 17.68
CA ARG A 107 6.45 -19.99 17.51
C ARG A 107 5.50 -20.60 16.48
N GLU A 108 4.27 -20.13 16.42
CA GLU A 108 3.30 -20.58 15.41
C GLU A 108 3.77 -20.18 14.01
N ALA A 109 4.25 -18.95 13.85
CA ALA A 109 4.85 -18.50 12.60
C ALA A 109 6.10 -19.30 12.22
N ILE A 110 6.97 -19.62 13.17
CA ILE A 110 8.15 -20.47 12.96
C ILE A 110 7.75 -21.88 12.50
N ALA A 111 6.70 -22.47 13.07
CA ALA A 111 6.23 -23.79 12.64
C ALA A 111 5.76 -23.80 11.18
N HIS A 112 5.18 -22.70 10.71
CA HIS A 112 4.80 -22.52 9.29
C HIS A 112 5.98 -22.14 8.38
N CYS A 113 6.99 -21.47 8.92
CA CYS A 113 8.08 -20.87 8.15
C CYS A 113 9.43 -20.93 8.92
N PRO A 114 10.07 -22.10 9.03
CA PRO A 114 11.28 -22.28 9.84
C PRO A 114 12.52 -21.49 9.39
N GLU A 115 12.54 -21.03 8.14
CA GLU A 115 13.61 -20.21 7.58
C GLU A 115 13.41 -18.71 7.81
N MET A 116 12.30 -18.29 8.44
CA MET A 116 11.99 -16.87 8.62
C MET A 116 12.94 -16.16 9.59
N VAL A 117 12.87 -14.83 9.59
CA VAL A 117 13.47 -13.97 10.61
C VAL A 117 12.39 -13.32 11.45
N LEU A 118 12.53 -13.38 12.77
CA LEU A 118 11.71 -12.57 13.68
C LEU A 118 12.54 -11.42 14.23
N VAL A 119 12.02 -10.20 14.10
CA VAL A 119 12.65 -8.97 14.58
C VAL A 119 11.78 -8.36 15.67
N GLN A 120 12.34 -8.19 16.85
CA GLN A 120 11.66 -7.55 17.97
C GLN A 120 11.62 -6.03 17.78
N VAL A 121 10.52 -5.39 18.15
CA VAL A 121 10.46 -3.92 18.21
C VAL A 121 11.49 -3.38 19.22
N PRO A 122 12.03 -2.17 19.01
CA PRO A 122 12.87 -1.51 20.02
C PRO A 122 12.15 -1.43 21.37
N THR A 123 12.92 -1.43 22.45
CA THR A 123 12.38 -1.33 23.81
C THR A 123 13.19 -0.33 24.63
N ALA A 124 12.49 0.50 25.39
CA ALA A 124 13.08 1.47 26.29
C ALA A 124 12.19 1.60 27.53
N HIS A 125 12.79 1.71 28.72
CA HIS A 125 12.05 1.87 29.98
C HIS A 125 10.94 0.82 30.21
N GLY A 126 11.18 -0.44 29.85
CA GLY A 126 10.25 -1.53 30.16
C GLY A 126 9.07 -1.64 29.20
N LYS A 127 9.10 -0.91 28.08
CA LYS A 127 8.03 -0.90 27.08
C LYS A 127 8.57 -0.86 25.66
N SER A 128 7.71 -1.16 24.70
CA SER A 128 8.01 -0.99 23.29
C SER A 128 8.21 0.49 22.95
N ASP A 129 9.30 0.78 22.25
CA ASP A 129 9.58 2.09 21.69
C ASP A 129 9.28 2.07 20.18
N MET A 130 8.16 2.69 19.82
CA MET A 130 7.72 2.81 18.43
C MET A 130 8.23 4.10 17.76
N GLY A 131 9.13 4.84 18.40
CA GLY A 131 9.64 6.15 17.92
C GLY A 131 10.25 6.06 16.53
N MET A 132 11.04 5.02 16.28
CA MET A 132 11.64 4.74 14.97
C MET A 132 10.58 4.58 13.87
N TYR A 133 9.55 3.74 14.06
CA TYR A 133 8.49 3.57 13.07
C TYR A 133 7.66 4.85 12.87
N ARG A 134 7.41 5.62 13.95
CA ARG A 134 6.75 6.93 13.85
C ARG A 134 7.57 7.92 13.02
N SER A 135 8.89 7.89 13.14
CA SER A 135 9.81 8.73 12.35
C SER A 135 9.74 8.40 10.86
N PHE A 136 9.75 7.11 10.50
CA PHE A 136 9.51 6.68 9.12
C PHE A 136 8.15 7.16 8.59
N GLY A 137 7.08 6.99 9.36
CA GLY A 137 5.74 7.46 8.97
C GLY A 137 5.68 8.98 8.76
N ALA A 138 6.37 9.77 9.58
CA ALA A 138 6.46 11.23 9.42
C ALA A 138 7.24 11.63 8.16
N ARG A 139 8.35 10.93 7.86
CA ARG A 139 9.11 11.11 6.62
C ARG A 139 8.27 10.79 5.38
N THR A 140 7.52 9.68 5.41
CA THR A 140 6.61 9.32 4.30
C THR A 140 5.55 10.40 4.06
N LEU A 141 4.93 10.90 5.13
CA LEU A 141 3.94 11.98 5.03
C LEU A 141 4.53 13.24 4.38
N LYS A 142 5.77 13.62 4.75
CA LYS A 142 6.47 14.76 4.16
C LYS A 142 6.64 14.59 2.65
N ILE A 143 7.17 13.44 2.22
CA ILE A 143 7.41 13.13 0.80
C ILE A 143 6.09 13.16 0.01
N ILE A 144 5.05 12.49 0.53
CA ILE A 144 3.74 12.43 -0.14
C ILE A 144 3.13 13.82 -0.30
N ARG A 145 3.18 14.65 0.75
CA ARG A 145 2.66 16.02 0.70
C ARG A 145 3.40 16.88 -0.34
N GLU A 146 4.73 16.78 -0.38
CA GLU A 146 5.57 17.54 -1.31
C GLU A 146 5.32 17.10 -2.75
N VAL A 147 5.34 15.80 -3.04
CA VAL A 147 5.20 15.27 -4.40
C VAL A 147 3.79 15.43 -4.94
N CYS A 148 2.76 15.09 -4.15
CA CYS A 148 1.38 15.29 -4.59
C CYS A 148 1.04 16.78 -4.76
N GLY A 149 1.71 17.66 -4.01
CA GLY A 149 1.51 19.10 -4.03
C GLY A 149 2.23 19.87 -5.14
N GLN A 150 2.97 19.21 -6.03
CA GLN A 150 3.81 19.88 -7.04
C GLN A 150 3.00 20.69 -8.06
N SER A 151 1.79 20.23 -8.42
CA SER A 151 0.97 20.91 -9.42
C SER A 151 0.05 21.97 -8.80
N ALA A 152 -0.49 21.70 -7.62
CA ALA A 152 -1.27 22.60 -6.78
C ALA A 152 -1.27 22.08 -5.34
N PRO A 153 -1.59 22.90 -4.31
CA PRO A 153 -1.66 22.45 -2.93
C PRO A 153 -2.61 21.28 -2.73
N VAL A 154 -2.20 20.32 -1.88
CA VAL A 154 -3.00 19.15 -1.49
C VAL A 154 -3.30 19.18 0.01
N LEU A 155 -4.43 18.57 0.39
CA LEU A 155 -4.75 18.32 1.79
C LEU A 155 -4.39 16.88 2.14
N VAL A 156 -3.62 16.69 3.22
CA VAL A 156 -3.19 15.37 3.67
C VAL A 156 -3.74 15.13 5.07
N GLU A 157 -4.39 13.98 5.25
CA GLU A 157 -4.88 13.50 6.55
C GLU A 157 -4.18 12.19 6.89
N LYS A 158 -3.46 12.18 8.01
CA LYS A 158 -2.83 10.97 8.51
C LYS A 158 -3.88 10.09 9.20
N ALA A 159 -4.14 8.90 8.65
CA ALA A 159 -5.11 7.95 9.17
C ALA A 159 -4.50 7.00 10.20
N SER A 160 -3.24 6.59 9.99
CA SER A 160 -2.46 5.76 10.92
C SER A 160 -0.97 6.10 10.84
N VAL A 161 -0.10 5.31 11.46
CA VAL A 161 1.36 5.46 11.29
C VAL A 161 1.79 5.20 9.84
N ASP A 162 1.07 4.33 9.15
CA ASP A 162 1.40 3.79 7.84
C ASP A 162 0.44 4.15 6.70
N GLU A 163 -0.62 4.92 7.01
CA GLU A 163 -1.67 5.24 6.06
C GLU A 163 -2.05 6.73 6.09
N MET A 164 -2.28 7.31 4.92
CA MET A 164 -2.75 8.70 4.79
C MET A 164 -3.67 8.90 3.59
N TYR A 165 -4.70 9.71 3.80
CA TYR A 165 -5.55 10.24 2.73
C TYR A 165 -4.94 11.51 2.16
N VAL A 166 -5.04 11.67 0.85
CA VAL A 166 -4.61 12.87 0.12
C VAL A 166 -5.77 13.32 -0.77
N ASP A 167 -6.28 14.52 -0.54
CA ASP A 167 -7.17 15.18 -1.49
C ASP A 167 -6.30 15.78 -2.60
N VAL A 168 -6.39 15.19 -3.79
CA VAL A 168 -5.58 15.54 -4.97
C VAL A 168 -6.40 16.30 -6.00
N SER A 169 -7.63 16.70 -5.70
CA SER A 169 -8.57 17.31 -6.66
C SER A 169 -7.96 18.52 -7.38
N ALA A 170 -7.43 19.49 -6.63
CA ALA A 170 -6.81 20.69 -7.20
C ALA A 170 -5.53 20.38 -7.99
N ALA A 171 -4.71 19.43 -7.50
CA ALA A 171 -3.49 19.02 -8.17
C ALA A 171 -3.77 18.29 -9.48
N ALA A 172 -4.81 17.45 -9.52
CA ALA A 172 -5.28 16.76 -10.71
C ALA A 172 -5.81 17.75 -11.75
N ALA A 173 -6.69 18.68 -11.37
CA ALA A 173 -7.20 19.72 -12.26
C ALA A 173 -6.06 20.58 -12.85
N ALA A 174 -5.08 20.97 -12.02
CA ALA A 174 -3.91 21.71 -12.47
C ALA A 174 -3.03 20.90 -13.44
N LEU A 175 -2.85 19.60 -13.21
CA LEU A 175 -2.10 18.72 -14.10
C LEU A 175 -2.80 18.55 -15.45
N LEU A 176 -4.13 18.36 -15.44
CA LEU A 176 -4.95 18.26 -16.65
C LEU A 176 -4.90 19.54 -17.48
N THR A 177 -4.91 20.71 -16.83
CA THR A 177 -4.84 22.02 -17.49
C THR A 177 -3.48 22.26 -18.17
N ARG A 178 -2.39 21.74 -17.57
CA ARG A 178 -1.02 21.88 -18.12
C ARG A 178 -0.71 20.87 -19.22
N SER A 179 -1.46 19.77 -19.29
CA SER A 179 -1.22 18.69 -20.23
C SER A 179 -1.73 19.08 -21.62
N ALA A 180 -0.81 19.39 -22.54
CA ALA A 180 -1.14 19.79 -23.90
C ALA A 180 -1.92 18.71 -24.67
N LEU A 181 -1.73 17.43 -24.31
CA LEU A 181 -2.41 16.28 -24.90
C LEU A 181 -2.90 15.35 -23.80
N ARG A 182 -4.22 15.12 -23.72
CA ARG A 182 -4.84 14.22 -22.74
C ARG A 182 -4.35 12.77 -22.89
N ARG A 183 -4.19 12.31 -24.13
CA ARG A 183 -3.68 10.96 -24.43
C ARG A 183 -2.33 10.68 -23.77
N ALA A 184 -1.39 11.63 -23.80
CA ALA A 184 -0.07 11.44 -23.19
C ALA A 184 -0.15 11.24 -21.66
N LEU A 185 -1.11 11.89 -21.00
CA LEU A 185 -1.35 11.68 -19.57
C LEU A 185 -1.94 10.30 -19.29
N PHE A 186 -2.86 9.82 -20.15
CA PHE A 186 -3.45 8.49 -20.01
C PHE A 186 -2.41 7.39 -20.27
N ASP A 187 -1.50 7.61 -21.22
CA ASP A 187 -0.36 6.71 -21.46
C ASP A 187 0.59 6.68 -20.25
N GLU A 188 0.81 7.81 -19.57
CA GLU A 188 1.58 7.85 -18.32
C GLU A 188 0.88 7.05 -17.20
N ALA A 189 -0.45 7.17 -17.09
CA ALA A 189 -1.24 6.42 -16.10
C ALA A 189 -1.23 4.90 -16.37
N LEU A 190 -1.27 4.49 -17.64
CA LEU A 190 -1.11 3.11 -18.07
C LEU A 190 0.32 2.60 -17.78
N ALA A 191 1.35 3.38 -18.13
CA ALA A 191 2.75 3.05 -17.87
C ALA A 191 3.09 3.00 -16.37
N ALA A 192 2.30 3.64 -15.51
CA ALA A 192 2.39 3.50 -14.07
C ALA A 192 1.95 2.11 -13.55
N GLY A 193 1.27 1.31 -14.38
CA GLY A 193 0.71 0.01 -14.00
C GLY A 193 -0.50 0.16 -13.09
N THR A 194 -1.36 1.15 -13.34
CA THR A 194 -2.54 1.43 -12.51
C THR A 194 -3.65 0.44 -12.85
N HIS A 195 -4.12 -0.34 -11.87
CA HIS A 195 -5.29 -1.21 -12.06
C HIS A 195 -6.59 -0.41 -12.03
N VAL A 196 -7.62 -0.94 -12.69
CA VAL A 196 -8.97 -0.39 -12.70
C VAL A 196 -9.90 -1.38 -12.01
N ALA A 197 -10.42 -0.98 -10.86
CA ALA A 197 -11.34 -1.81 -10.09
C ALA A 197 -12.64 -2.03 -10.88
N GLY A 198 -13.06 -3.29 -11.01
CA GLY A 198 -14.27 -3.68 -11.74
C GLY A 198 -14.05 -3.99 -13.22
N ALA A 199 -12.86 -3.73 -13.77
CA ALA A 199 -12.59 -3.96 -15.19
C ALA A 199 -12.64 -5.44 -15.57
N ALA A 200 -12.08 -6.33 -14.74
CA ALA A 200 -12.14 -7.76 -14.97
C ALA A 200 -13.58 -8.31 -14.88
N GLU A 201 -14.36 -7.84 -13.91
CA GLU A 201 -15.78 -8.17 -13.80
C GLU A 201 -16.58 -7.67 -15.01
N ALA A 202 -16.32 -6.44 -15.47
CA ALA A 202 -16.97 -5.87 -16.66
C ALA A 202 -16.63 -6.67 -17.93
N ALA A 203 -15.38 -7.11 -18.10
CA ALA A 203 -14.95 -7.93 -19.22
C ALA A 203 -15.61 -9.32 -19.22
N ASP A 204 -15.74 -9.95 -18.05
CA ASP A 204 -16.44 -11.23 -17.90
C ASP A 204 -17.95 -11.10 -18.22
N GLU A 205 -18.60 -10.03 -17.75
CA GLU A 205 -19.99 -9.71 -18.09
C GLU A 205 -20.18 -9.53 -19.60
N ALA A 206 -19.31 -8.74 -20.25
CA ALA A 206 -19.32 -8.52 -21.69
C ALA A 206 -19.18 -9.84 -22.47
N SER A 207 -18.26 -10.71 -22.05
CA SER A 207 -18.02 -12.01 -22.69
C SER A 207 -19.23 -12.95 -22.66
N ARG A 208 -20.16 -12.72 -21.72
CA ARG A 208 -21.41 -13.47 -21.57
C ARG A 208 -22.59 -12.78 -22.27
N GLY A 209 -22.34 -11.69 -23.01
CA GLY A 209 -23.38 -10.89 -23.67
C GLY A 209 -24.21 -10.04 -22.71
N ALA A 210 -23.76 -9.83 -21.47
CA ALA A 210 -24.41 -8.94 -20.52
C ALA A 210 -23.92 -7.50 -20.71
N GLN A 211 -24.73 -6.53 -20.28
CA GLN A 211 -24.29 -5.14 -20.22
C GLN A 211 -23.24 -5.00 -19.11
N PRO A 212 -22.02 -4.50 -19.43
CA PRO A 212 -20.96 -4.40 -18.44
C PRO A 212 -21.34 -3.38 -17.35
N GLY A 213 -21.41 -3.83 -16.11
CA GLY A 213 -21.59 -3.01 -14.91
C GLY A 213 -20.33 -2.91 -14.06
N GLY A 214 -19.43 -3.91 -14.16
CA GLY A 214 -18.14 -3.92 -13.45
C GLY A 214 -18.29 -3.92 -11.93
N VAL A 215 -19.36 -4.53 -11.41
CA VAL A 215 -19.65 -4.54 -9.98
C VAL A 215 -18.65 -5.47 -9.28
N LEU A 216 -17.79 -4.89 -8.44
CA LEU A 216 -16.77 -5.63 -7.70
C LEU A 216 -17.38 -6.80 -6.90
N ALA A 217 -16.90 -8.01 -7.17
CA ALA A 217 -17.32 -9.17 -6.41
C ALA A 217 -16.81 -9.09 -4.96
N ARG A 218 -17.59 -9.61 -4.00
CA ARG A 218 -17.19 -9.67 -2.57
C ARG A 218 -15.83 -10.34 -2.34
N ASN A 219 -15.44 -11.27 -3.21
CA ASN A 219 -14.20 -12.02 -3.11
C ASN A 219 -12.99 -11.28 -3.70
N SER A 220 -13.17 -10.22 -4.50
CA SER A 220 -12.09 -9.46 -5.13
C SER A 220 -11.16 -8.80 -4.11
N PHE A 221 -11.66 -8.53 -2.89
CA PHE A 221 -10.86 -7.99 -1.77
C PHE A 221 -9.94 -9.02 -1.08
N ARG A 222 -10.04 -10.32 -1.42
CA ARG A 222 -9.25 -11.39 -0.77
C ARG A 222 -7.95 -11.71 -1.51
N ALA A 223 -7.82 -11.32 -2.78
CA ALA A 223 -6.73 -11.73 -3.66
C ALA A 223 -5.39 -10.96 -3.47
N GLY A 224 -5.40 -9.79 -2.83
CA GLY A 224 -4.23 -8.89 -2.68
C GLY A 224 -3.20 -9.33 -1.63
N HIS A 225 -2.55 -10.48 -1.82
CA HIS A 225 -1.53 -10.99 -0.87
C HIS A 225 -0.28 -11.59 -1.53
N ALA A 226 -0.19 -11.63 -2.86
CA ALA A 226 0.81 -12.41 -3.56
C ALA A 226 2.10 -11.63 -3.91
N GLY A 227 2.67 -10.85 -2.98
CA GLY A 227 4.06 -10.33 -3.07
C GLY A 227 4.56 -9.97 -4.47
N GLN A 228 3.79 -9.18 -5.22
CA GLN A 228 4.13 -8.79 -6.58
C GLN A 228 5.23 -7.74 -6.53
N ILE A 229 6.34 -8.00 -7.22
CA ILE A 229 7.45 -7.06 -7.37
C ILE A 229 7.23 -6.22 -8.63
N GLU A 230 6.62 -6.80 -9.67
CA GLU A 230 6.36 -6.16 -10.96
C GLU A 230 5.02 -5.45 -10.99
N ARG A 231 5.03 -4.20 -11.48
CA ARG A 231 3.83 -3.40 -11.74
C ARG A 231 3.25 -3.79 -13.10
N ALA A 232 2.58 -4.93 -13.15
CA ALA A 232 1.89 -5.41 -14.34
C ALA A 232 0.39 -5.15 -14.18
N VAL A 233 -0.18 -4.44 -15.15
CA VAL A 233 -1.63 -4.23 -15.25
C VAL A 233 -2.25 -5.42 -15.97
N ASP A 234 -3.41 -5.88 -15.50
CA ASP A 234 -4.16 -6.94 -16.18
C ASP A 234 -4.79 -6.43 -17.50
N VAL A 235 -5.12 -7.35 -18.41
CA VAL A 235 -5.64 -7.03 -19.74
C VAL A 235 -6.92 -6.18 -19.67
N ALA A 236 -7.80 -6.44 -18.69
CA ALA A 236 -9.05 -5.71 -18.57
C ALA A 236 -8.81 -4.28 -18.09
N SER A 237 -7.93 -4.09 -17.11
CA SER A 237 -7.47 -2.77 -16.69
C SER A 237 -6.77 -2.03 -17.83
N ALA A 238 -5.92 -2.69 -18.61
CA ALA A 238 -5.25 -2.08 -19.77
C ALA A 238 -6.25 -1.57 -20.81
N ALA A 239 -7.25 -2.39 -21.16
CA ALA A 239 -8.30 -2.03 -22.10
C ALA A 239 -9.06 -0.76 -21.70
N TRP A 240 -9.28 -0.55 -20.39
CA TRP A 240 -9.93 0.68 -19.89
C TRP A 240 -9.08 1.94 -20.13
N TRP A 241 -7.75 1.86 -20.01
CA TRP A 241 -6.83 2.97 -20.29
C TRP A 241 -6.64 3.23 -21.80
N GLU A 242 -6.83 2.20 -22.63
CA GLU A 242 -6.63 2.25 -24.08
C GLU A 242 -7.85 2.77 -24.86
N ARG A 243 -8.98 3.01 -24.17
CA ARG A 243 -10.19 3.64 -24.74
C ARG A 243 -9.88 4.94 -25.46
N ASP A 244 -10.71 5.25 -26.47
CA ASP A 244 -10.57 6.49 -27.24
C ASP A 244 -10.75 7.71 -26.33
N ALA A 245 -10.02 8.79 -26.62
CA ALA A 245 -10.06 10.00 -25.79
C ALA A 245 -11.47 10.63 -25.72
N SER A 246 -12.34 10.38 -26.70
CA SER A 246 -13.73 10.85 -26.70
C SER A 246 -14.63 10.09 -25.71
N GLU A 247 -14.21 8.93 -25.21
CA GLU A 247 -14.96 8.12 -24.25
C GLU A 247 -14.80 8.58 -22.81
N TRP A 248 -13.82 9.44 -22.54
CA TRP A 248 -13.46 9.87 -21.17
C TRP A 248 -14.38 10.98 -20.67
N ASP A 249 -14.99 10.75 -19.52
CA ASP A 249 -15.69 11.83 -18.81
C ASP A 249 -14.75 12.61 -17.86
N PRO A 250 -15.11 13.83 -17.44
CA PRO A 250 -14.24 14.65 -16.60
C PRO A 250 -13.86 14.03 -15.24
N GLU A 251 -14.69 13.16 -14.66
CA GLU A 251 -14.37 12.45 -13.41
C GLU A 251 -13.30 11.37 -13.67
N GLU A 252 -13.42 10.61 -14.76
CA GLU A 252 -12.41 9.66 -15.20
C GLU A 252 -11.09 10.35 -15.55
N GLU A 253 -11.12 11.50 -16.23
CA GLU A 253 -9.92 12.30 -16.53
C GLU A 253 -9.20 12.73 -15.24
N ALA A 254 -9.97 13.17 -14.23
CA ALA A 254 -9.43 13.55 -12.93
C ALA A 254 -8.80 12.37 -12.20
N LEU A 255 -9.40 11.18 -12.30
CA LEU A 255 -8.83 9.94 -11.76
C LEU A 255 -7.52 9.55 -12.47
N ALA A 256 -7.43 9.72 -13.79
CA ALA A 256 -6.21 9.47 -14.54
C ALA A 256 -5.07 10.41 -14.12
N ALA A 257 -5.34 11.71 -14.00
CA ALA A 257 -4.36 12.66 -13.47
C ALA A 257 -3.92 12.31 -12.04
N ALA A 258 -4.87 11.92 -11.18
CA ALA A 258 -4.57 11.49 -9.83
C ALA A 258 -3.71 10.22 -9.81
N ALA A 259 -3.94 9.26 -10.70
CA ALA A 259 -3.11 8.05 -10.84
C ALA A 259 -1.65 8.39 -11.14
N VAL A 260 -1.41 9.35 -12.03
CA VAL A 260 -0.06 9.85 -12.33
C VAL A 260 0.58 10.52 -11.11
N ILE A 261 -0.14 11.40 -10.43
CA ILE A 261 0.36 12.09 -9.22
C ILE A 261 0.73 11.09 -8.12
N VAL A 262 -0.15 10.12 -7.88
CA VAL A 262 0.04 9.09 -6.85
C VAL A 262 1.19 8.17 -7.21
N ASP A 263 1.36 7.79 -8.47
CA ASP A 263 2.50 6.97 -8.89
C ASP A 263 3.84 7.68 -8.60
N ARG A 264 3.92 8.98 -8.94
CA ARG A 264 5.11 9.81 -8.63
C ARG A 264 5.40 9.81 -7.13
N ALA A 265 4.38 9.98 -6.29
CA ALA A 265 4.54 9.95 -4.83
C ALA A 265 5.03 8.58 -4.33
N ARG A 266 4.46 7.48 -4.84
CA ARG A 266 4.86 6.11 -4.48
C ARG A 266 6.29 5.78 -4.89
N ARG A 267 6.70 6.20 -6.09
CA ARG A 267 8.10 6.09 -6.57
C ARG A 267 9.05 6.91 -5.70
N ALA A 268 8.67 8.13 -5.32
CA ALA A 268 9.47 8.98 -4.45
C ALA A 268 9.65 8.36 -3.05
N VAL A 269 8.59 7.81 -2.46
CA VAL A 269 8.68 7.06 -1.19
C VAL A 269 9.67 5.90 -1.31
N THR A 270 9.58 5.12 -2.39
CA THR A 270 10.50 4.00 -2.63
C THR A 270 11.95 4.48 -2.77
N ALA A 271 12.18 5.53 -3.57
CA ALA A 271 13.52 6.07 -3.82
C ALA A 271 14.18 6.66 -2.57
N HIS A 272 13.42 7.33 -1.69
CA HIS A 272 13.97 8.02 -0.53
C HIS A 272 14.01 7.17 0.74
N LEU A 273 13.10 6.20 0.88
CA LEU A 273 12.93 5.44 2.12
C LEU A 273 13.25 3.94 1.95
N GLY A 274 13.41 3.45 0.73
CA GLY A 274 13.78 2.06 0.45
C GLY A 274 12.64 1.05 0.59
N PHE A 275 11.39 1.51 0.71
CA PHE A 275 10.23 0.62 0.79
C PHE A 275 9.05 1.08 -0.06
N THR A 276 8.20 0.12 -0.42
CA THR A 276 7.04 0.34 -1.29
C THR A 276 5.80 0.69 -0.49
N CYS A 277 4.84 1.30 -1.18
CA CYS A 277 3.48 1.48 -0.71
C CYS A 277 2.50 1.15 -1.83
N SER A 278 1.27 0.84 -1.43
CA SER A 278 0.14 0.66 -2.33
C SER A 278 -0.84 1.83 -2.20
N ALA A 279 -1.68 2.04 -3.19
CA ALA A 279 -2.66 3.13 -3.15
C ALA A 279 -4.01 2.81 -3.78
N GLY A 280 -5.06 3.45 -3.27
CA GLY A 280 -6.37 3.45 -3.88
C GLY A 280 -6.81 4.87 -4.19
N ILE A 281 -7.46 5.08 -5.33
CA ILE A 281 -7.83 6.39 -5.86
C ILE A 281 -9.30 6.35 -6.26
N SER A 282 -10.10 7.25 -5.72
CA SER A 282 -11.53 7.33 -6.03
C SER A 282 -12.12 8.69 -5.65
N SER A 283 -13.44 8.86 -5.75
CA SER A 283 -14.13 10.12 -5.47
C SER A 283 -14.24 10.46 -3.97
N ASN A 284 -13.97 9.51 -3.08
CA ASN A 284 -14.01 9.71 -1.64
C ASN A 284 -13.09 8.76 -0.88
N LYS A 285 -12.87 9.08 0.41
CA LYS A 285 -11.98 8.33 1.31
C LYS A 285 -12.35 6.86 1.48
N LEU A 286 -13.64 6.55 1.65
CA LEU A 286 -14.10 5.18 1.89
C LEU A 286 -13.77 4.29 0.68
N LEU A 287 -14.10 4.77 -0.51
CA LEU A 287 -13.83 4.06 -1.77
C LEU A 287 -12.32 3.95 -2.05
N ALA A 288 -11.56 5.02 -1.81
CA ALA A 288 -10.09 5.00 -1.93
C ALA A 288 -9.47 3.95 -0.99
N LYS A 289 -9.95 3.83 0.26
CA LYS A 289 -9.47 2.81 1.19
C LYS A 289 -9.79 1.39 0.73
N LEU A 290 -10.99 1.16 0.20
CA LEU A 290 -11.42 -0.15 -0.26
C LEU A 290 -10.61 -0.61 -1.49
N CYS A 291 -10.51 0.23 -2.53
CA CYS A 291 -9.82 -0.15 -3.76
C CYS A 291 -8.30 -0.28 -3.58
N GLY A 292 -7.68 0.50 -2.68
CA GLY A 292 -6.24 0.41 -2.41
C GLY A 292 -5.78 -0.93 -1.80
N GLY A 293 -6.71 -1.76 -1.34
CA GLY A 293 -6.44 -3.11 -0.87
C GLY A 293 -6.46 -4.20 -1.95
N LEU A 294 -7.01 -3.92 -3.14
CA LEU A 294 -7.31 -4.95 -4.16
C LEU A 294 -6.05 -5.59 -4.74
N HIS A 295 -5.02 -4.79 -5.01
CA HIS A 295 -3.83 -5.22 -5.75
C HIS A 295 -2.54 -5.12 -4.92
N LYS A 296 -2.62 -5.16 -3.59
CA LYS A 296 -1.39 -5.15 -2.76
C LYS A 296 -0.50 -6.38 -3.02
N PRO A 297 0.85 -6.25 -2.91
CA PRO A 297 1.64 -5.03 -2.64
C PRO A 297 2.08 -4.25 -3.88
N ASN A 298 2.66 -3.06 -3.64
CA ASN A 298 3.34 -2.23 -4.62
C ASN A 298 2.55 -1.92 -5.89
N GLN A 299 1.21 -1.92 -5.81
CA GLN A 299 0.32 -1.48 -6.88
C GLN A 299 -0.52 -0.28 -6.46
N GLN A 300 -1.18 0.32 -7.44
CA GLN A 300 -2.23 1.29 -7.21
C GLN A 300 -3.47 0.94 -8.00
N THR A 301 -4.64 1.28 -7.48
CA THR A 301 -5.92 0.97 -8.10
C THR A 301 -6.80 2.22 -8.14
N VAL A 302 -7.34 2.51 -9.32
CA VAL A 302 -8.41 3.50 -9.50
C VAL A 302 -9.75 2.79 -9.40
N LEU A 303 -10.70 3.40 -8.71
CA LEU A 303 -12.11 2.99 -8.74
C LEU A 303 -12.93 4.11 -9.40
N PRO A 304 -13.31 3.94 -10.69
CA PRO A 304 -14.13 4.90 -11.40
C PRO A 304 -15.55 4.99 -10.81
N PRO A 305 -16.25 6.13 -10.97
CA PRO A 305 -17.68 6.21 -10.69
C PRO A 305 -18.38 5.23 -11.64
N GLN A 306 -19.28 4.41 -11.12
CA GLN A 306 -19.97 3.39 -11.93
C GLN A 306 -20.77 4.04 -13.06
N VAL A 307 -20.28 3.98 -14.30
CA VAL A 307 -20.99 3.43 -15.48
C VAL A 307 -19.92 2.96 -16.47
N PHE A 308 -19.70 1.65 -16.61
CA PHE A 308 -19.19 1.11 -17.87
C PHE A 308 -20.34 1.27 -18.88
N ALA A 309 -20.57 2.49 -19.38
CA ALA A 309 -21.72 2.79 -20.21
C ALA A 309 -21.53 2.15 -21.60
N PRO A 310 -22.42 1.22 -22.01
CA PRO A 310 -22.29 0.47 -23.24
C PRO A 310 -22.91 1.27 -24.39
N GLU A 311 -22.20 2.30 -24.85
CA GLU A 311 -22.37 2.75 -26.23
C GLU A 311 -21.12 2.49 -27.08
N CYS A 312 -19.93 2.34 -26.48
CA CYS A 312 -18.68 2.20 -27.24
C CYS A 312 -18.22 0.76 -27.50
N CYS A 313 -18.79 -0.26 -26.85
CA CYS A 313 -18.46 -1.67 -27.12
C CYS A 313 -19.26 -2.29 -28.29
N LEU A 314 -20.11 -1.53 -28.98
CA LEU A 314 -20.97 -2.02 -30.08
C LEU A 314 -20.36 -1.88 -31.50
N SER A 315 -19.07 -1.59 -31.63
CA SER A 315 -18.43 -1.46 -32.97
C SER A 315 -17.61 -2.67 -33.43
N ALA A 316 -17.70 -3.81 -32.75
CA ALA A 316 -17.19 -5.08 -33.26
C ALA A 316 -18.35 -6.05 -33.53
N VAL A 317 -19.02 -5.85 -34.66
CA VAL A 317 -19.80 -6.89 -35.35
C VAL A 317 -18.82 -7.81 -36.07
#